data_AF-W7U9I2-F1
#
_entry.id   AF-W7U9I2-F1
#
_cell.length_a   1.000
_cell.length_b   1.000
_cell.length_c   1.000
_cell.angle_alpha   90.00
_cell.angle_beta   90.00
_cell.angle_gamma   90.00
#
_symmetry.space_group_name_H-M   'P 1'
#
loop_
_entity.id
_entity.type
_entity.pdbx_description
1 polymer ?
#
loop_
_entity_poly.entity_id
_entity_poly.type
_entity_poly.pdbx_seq_one_letter_code
_entity_poly.pdbx_strand_id
1 'polypeptide(L)'
;MSKNWNVLAKGGGLEKLKVGELKGFLKENGLSQTGEKGTLMFRIKAFLDGEGMKIDGRNPATMKAGELKKECAKRGLSPMGYPDELLESLINYLKTHGGADKATNAAPGIDQKSTDKTLGKAEDNIGDDGDVASALVHRIMQLGEEEDWAAILNLGCTGLKVSRQSPTALLRKCYHRLSLNVHPDRLGGSVPEATKAFQAVVTAFERLSEPEREEEQGNKKGKATTKTKTLARSNENCFRSRIYCPRCRTEWGQPIDGLPPYTYNYMMMGLKTFVCSTCLCDFGALTALHKCPHCRRSFEYDPHDYHRQVVCGNKGCTKPFGFFLFPVSDRVEKEMRGELRAEQERRLRARESKLARLARSKRKREGMEKGEGEQAADDRRLQLRLFVQGLLDACPRCGEEVACKPEDREAHKDHLRDCHDKDKIEAHREKVRKAEAHQADKEAKRAQQEDLQSLRTWEFLGGNEGELWLLTDGQLAHLCKEKALLPKEEIDEMGMGDKKGSGAKKTTAAALSKDEMIAKLVAQSKREGPLRLTDGTESGDIKRECGEPNTRFSRDSLPDNLHGMSLLQLRAVCAAHAYVPQATSQAALVRELERAAAKVEGHEETLLLED
;
A
#
# COMPACT_ATOMS: atom_id res chain seq x y z
N MET A 1 -59.08 11.25 14.37
CA MET A 1 -58.89 12.46 15.19
C MET A 1 -57.49 13.00 14.92
N SER A 2 -57.34 14.04 14.09
CA SER A 2 -56.03 14.68 13.88
C SER A 2 -55.60 15.35 15.19
N LYS A 3 -54.71 14.70 15.94
CA LYS A 3 -54.06 15.34 17.09
C LYS A 3 -53.30 16.55 16.56
N ASN A 4 -53.54 17.73 17.13
CA ASN A 4 -52.83 18.95 16.73
C ASN A 4 -51.42 18.93 17.35
N TRP A 5 -50.49 18.27 16.66
CA TRP A 5 -49.12 17.99 17.15
C TRP A 5 -48.34 19.25 17.51
N ASN A 6 -48.63 20.38 16.85
CA ASN A 6 -48.06 21.69 17.17
C ASN A 6 -48.44 22.22 18.57
N VAL A 7 -49.66 21.91 19.03
CA VAL A 7 -50.12 22.30 20.38
C VAL A 7 -49.50 21.39 21.44
N LEU A 8 -49.39 20.09 21.15
CA LEU A 8 -48.75 19.11 22.04
C LEU A 8 -47.25 19.36 22.22
N ALA A 9 -46.56 19.86 21.19
CA ALA A 9 -45.13 20.19 21.26
C ALA A 9 -44.81 21.46 22.05
N LYS A 10 -45.67 22.48 21.97
CA LYS A 10 -45.48 23.76 22.69
C LYS A 10 -45.96 23.71 24.14
N GLY A 11 -46.90 22.82 24.48
CA GLY A 11 -47.49 22.68 25.82
C GLY A 11 -46.96 21.53 26.69
N GLY A 12 -45.82 20.91 26.35
CA GLY A 12 -45.25 19.78 27.13
C GLY A 12 -46.04 18.46 27.03
N GLY A 13 -46.99 18.35 26.10
CA GLY A 13 -47.85 17.18 25.92
C GLY A 13 -47.13 15.95 25.33
N LEU A 14 -45.98 16.14 24.68
CA LEU A 14 -45.17 15.07 24.09
C LEU A 14 -44.62 14.08 25.15
N GLU A 15 -44.36 14.54 26.38
CA GLU A 15 -43.82 13.72 27.47
C GLU A 15 -44.83 12.67 27.95
N LYS A 16 -46.13 12.94 27.80
CA LYS A 16 -47.23 12.08 28.26
C LYS A 16 -47.62 10.99 27.26
N LEU A 17 -47.08 11.04 26.03
CA LEU A 17 -47.37 10.07 24.98
C LEU A 17 -46.55 8.78 25.13
N LYS A 18 -47.11 7.66 24.66
CA LYS A 18 -46.43 6.36 24.66
C LYS A 18 -45.45 6.27 23.48
N VAL A 19 -44.36 5.52 23.64
CA VAL A 19 -43.32 5.33 22.60
C VAL A 19 -43.91 4.84 21.27
N GLY A 20 -44.95 3.99 21.31
CA GLY A 20 -45.65 3.53 20.11
C GLY A 20 -46.34 4.65 19.32
N GLU A 21 -46.90 5.65 20.00
CA GLU A 21 -47.55 6.81 19.35
C GLU A 21 -46.51 7.77 18.75
N LEU A 22 -45.36 7.95 19.42
CA LEU A 22 -44.24 8.74 18.91
C LEU A 22 -43.62 8.10 17.66
N LYS A 23 -43.44 6.77 17.65
CA LYS A 23 -42.96 6.03 16.48
C LYS A 23 -43.97 6.05 15.33
N GLY A 24 -45.27 6.04 15.62
CA GLY A 24 -46.35 6.20 14.63
C GLY A 24 -46.22 7.52 13.85
N PHE A 25 -46.07 8.64 14.56
CA PHE A 25 -45.88 9.94 13.94
C PHE A 25 -44.59 10.04 13.09
N LEU A 26 -43.47 9.49 13.59
CA LEU A 26 -42.22 9.47 12.85
C LEU A 26 -42.32 8.63 11.57
N LYS A 27 -43.07 7.51 11.61
CA LYS A 27 -43.34 6.66 10.45
C LYS A 27 -44.15 7.39 9.38
N GLU A 28 -45.21 8.10 9.78
CA GLU A 28 -46.08 8.84 8.87
C GLU A 28 -45.35 9.99 8.15
N ASN A 29 -44.35 10.59 8.81
CA ASN A 29 -43.57 11.71 8.26
C ASN A 29 -42.20 11.30 7.67
N GLY A 30 -41.95 10.00 7.50
CA GLY A 30 -40.74 9.48 6.86
C GLY A 30 -39.44 9.65 7.67
N LEU A 31 -39.54 9.81 8.99
CA LEU A 31 -38.41 10.03 9.91
C LEU A 31 -37.94 8.72 10.58
N SER A 32 -36.70 8.71 11.04
CA SER A 32 -36.12 7.54 11.72
C SER A 32 -36.79 7.26 13.07
N GLN A 33 -37.20 6.00 13.27
CA GLN A 33 -37.87 5.50 14.49
C GLN A 33 -36.91 4.92 15.54
N THR A 34 -35.59 5.06 15.34
CA THR A 34 -34.57 4.49 16.22
C THR A 34 -34.23 5.45 17.38
N GLY A 35 -34.00 4.90 18.58
CA GLY A 35 -33.61 5.66 19.76
C GLY A 35 -34.58 5.55 20.94
N GLU A 36 -34.17 6.11 22.07
CA GLU A 36 -34.95 6.18 23.30
C GLU A 36 -36.04 7.25 23.21
N LYS A 37 -36.99 7.24 24.17
CA LYS A 37 -38.15 8.15 24.17
C LYS A 37 -37.76 9.62 23.99
N GLY A 38 -36.67 10.07 24.63
CA GLY A 38 -36.14 11.43 24.50
C GLY A 38 -35.69 11.78 23.08
N THR A 39 -34.98 10.87 22.40
CA THR A 39 -34.52 11.05 21.01
C THR A 39 -35.70 11.14 20.04
N LEU A 40 -36.74 10.32 20.24
CA LEU A 40 -37.96 10.37 19.42
C LEU A 40 -38.70 11.69 19.59
N MET A 41 -38.80 12.20 20.82
CA MET A 41 -39.40 13.50 21.09
C MET A 41 -38.60 14.65 20.48
N PHE A 42 -37.27 14.60 20.56
CA PHE A 42 -36.39 15.59 19.94
C PHE A 42 -36.62 15.68 18.43
N ARG A 43 -36.69 14.54 17.73
CA ARG A 43 -36.93 14.52 16.27
C ARG A 43 -38.30 15.07 15.88
N ILE A 44 -39.34 14.80 16.68
CA ILE A 44 -40.68 15.38 16.44
C ILE A 44 -40.65 16.89 16.63
N LYS A 45 -39.97 17.38 17.68
CA LYS A 45 -39.82 18.82 17.93
C LYS A 45 -39.00 19.50 16.83
N ALA A 46 -37.90 18.89 16.40
CA ALA A 46 -37.06 19.37 15.30
C ALA A 46 -37.82 19.41 13.97
N PHE A 47 -38.70 18.42 13.71
CA PHE A 47 -39.57 18.41 12.54
C PHE A 47 -40.60 19.55 12.57
N LEU A 48 -41.31 19.75 13.68
CA LEU A 48 -42.30 20.82 13.80
C LEU A 48 -41.65 22.22 13.76
N ASP A 49 -40.48 22.38 14.38
CA ASP A 49 -39.70 23.62 14.28
C ASP A 49 -39.22 23.86 12.83
N GLY A 50 -38.81 22.81 12.12
CA GLY A 50 -38.37 22.87 10.73
C GLY A 50 -39.48 23.12 9.69
N GLU A 51 -40.76 22.91 10.03
CA GLU A 51 -41.88 23.27 9.13
C GLU A 51 -41.99 24.78 8.91
N GLY A 52 -41.60 25.58 9.92
CA GLY A 52 -41.58 27.04 9.86
C GLY A 52 -40.29 27.63 9.27
N MET A 53 -39.26 26.81 9.03
CA MET A 53 -37.93 27.23 8.59
C MET A 53 -37.44 26.35 7.44
N LYS A 54 -38.20 26.36 6.33
CA LYS A 54 -37.90 25.55 5.15
C LYS A 54 -36.67 26.08 4.43
N ILE A 55 -35.75 25.18 4.07
CA ILE A 55 -34.64 25.45 3.14
C ILE A 55 -35.06 24.88 1.79
N ASP A 56 -35.07 25.69 0.73
CA ASP A 56 -35.50 25.28 -0.62
C ASP A 56 -36.89 24.62 -0.66
N GLY A 57 -37.82 25.09 0.18
CA GLY A 57 -39.17 24.55 0.29
C GLY A 57 -39.29 23.19 0.99
N ARG A 58 -38.18 22.62 1.50
CA ARG A 58 -38.13 21.35 2.23
C ARG A 58 -37.82 21.55 3.72
N ASN A 59 -38.36 20.67 4.55
CA ASN A 59 -38.12 20.69 5.99
C ASN A 59 -36.71 20.13 6.29
N PRO A 60 -35.84 20.86 7.00
CA PRO A 60 -34.49 20.40 7.36
C PRO A 60 -34.46 19.01 8.02
N ALA A 61 -35.47 18.67 8.81
CA ALA A 61 -35.57 17.37 9.50
C ALA A 61 -35.80 16.18 8.54
N THR A 62 -36.23 16.44 7.31
CA THR A 62 -36.47 15.41 6.28
C THR A 62 -35.29 15.23 5.32
N MET A 63 -34.24 16.05 5.45
CA MET A 63 -33.07 16.00 4.58
C MET A 63 -32.20 14.79 4.91
N LYS A 64 -31.55 14.22 3.88
CA LYS A 64 -30.60 13.11 4.09
C LYS A 64 -29.33 13.64 4.77
N ALA A 65 -28.64 12.80 5.55
CA ALA A 65 -27.45 13.20 6.31
C ALA A 65 -26.34 13.86 5.45
N GLY A 66 -26.20 13.45 4.18
CA GLY A 66 -25.26 14.07 3.24
C GLY A 66 -25.67 15.47 2.78
N GLU A 67 -26.97 15.78 2.74
CA GLU A 67 -27.50 17.09 2.37
C GLU A 67 -27.43 18.05 3.56
N LEU A 68 -27.75 17.57 4.77
CA LEU A 68 -27.58 18.29 6.03
C LEU A 68 -26.13 18.78 6.22
N LYS A 69 -25.14 17.92 5.95
CA LYS A 69 -23.72 18.29 6.00
C LYS A 69 -23.35 19.39 5.01
N LYS A 70 -23.90 19.33 3.78
CA LYS A 70 -23.66 20.36 2.75
C LYS A 70 -24.28 21.70 3.16
N GLU A 71 -25.48 21.68 3.72
CA GLU A 71 -26.17 22.89 4.17
C GLU A 71 -25.54 23.51 5.42
N CYS A 72 -25.00 22.70 6.34
CA CYS A 72 -24.17 23.19 7.44
C CYS A 72 -22.89 23.84 6.93
N ALA A 73 -22.18 23.19 6.00
CA ALA A 73 -20.93 23.70 5.43
C ALA A 73 -21.13 25.02 4.67
N LYS A 74 -22.22 25.15 3.90
CA LYS A 74 -22.57 26.40 3.20
C LYS A 74 -22.80 27.57 4.16
N ARG A 75 -23.27 27.31 5.37
CA ARG A 75 -23.59 28.32 6.39
C ARG A 75 -22.49 28.50 7.44
N GLY A 76 -21.31 27.90 7.22
CA GLY A 76 -20.16 28.02 8.13
C GLY A 76 -20.28 27.22 9.43
N LEU A 77 -21.22 26.27 9.50
CA LEU A 77 -21.36 25.35 10.63
C LEU A 77 -20.49 24.11 10.43
N SER A 78 -20.01 23.53 11.53
CA SER A 78 -19.22 22.28 11.49
C SER A 78 -20.05 21.15 10.86
N PRO A 79 -19.57 20.52 9.75
CA PRO A 79 -20.26 19.40 9.10
C PRO A 79 -19.94 18.03 9.75
N MET A 80 -19.28 18.04 10.91
CA MET A 80 -18.87 16.84 11.65
C MET A 80 -19.78 16.64 12.86
N GLY A 81 -20.33 15.44 13.02
CA GLY A 81 -21.27 15.09 14.08
C GLY A 81 -22.30 14.05 13.64
N TYR A 82 -23.12 13.59 14.60
CA TYR A 82 -24.25 12.72 14.30
C TYR A 82 -25.37 13.53 13.59
N PRO A 83 -26.22 12.89 12.76
CA PRO A 83 -27.26 13.59 12.01
C PRO A 83 -28.19 14.46 12.87
N ASP A 84 -28.49 14.02 14.10
CA ASP A 84 -29.35 14.76 15.03
C ASP A 84 -28.65 16.01 15.59
N GLU A 85 -27.33 15.98 15.83
CA GLU A 85 -26.51 17.13 16.30
C GLU A 85 -26.34 18.19 15.19
N LEU A 86 -26.18 17.73 13.95
CA LEU A 86 -26.12 18.59 12.78
C LEU A 86 -27.46 19.26 12.53
N LEU A 87 -28.57 18.53 12.71
CA LEU A 87 -29.92 19.07 12.60
C LEU A 87 -30.18 20.11 13.70
N GLU A 88 -29.77 19.85 14.93
CA GLU A 88 -29.87 20.81 16.03
C GLU A 88 -29.10 22.10 15.74
N SER A 89 -27.85 21.96 15.29
CA SER A 89 -26.98 23.08 14.95
C SER A 89 -27.56 23.92 13.80
N LEU A 90 -28.11 23.27 12.78
CA LEU A 90 -28.74 23.93 11.64
C LEU A 90 -30.03 24.64 12.04
N ILE A 91 -30.90 24.00 12.84
CA ILE A 91 -32.15 24.62 13.32
C ILE A 91 -31.84 25.81 14.23
N ASN A 92 -30.85 25.71 15.12
CA ASN A 92 -30.45 26.81 15.98
C ASN A 92 -29.89 27.98 15.17
N TYR A 93 -29.09 27.72 14.15
CA TYR A 93 -28.60 28.76 13.23
C TYR A 93 -29.73 29.44 12.45
N LEU A 94 -30.74 28.68 11.99
CA LEU A 94 -31.91 29.25 11.30
C LEU A 94 -32.78 30.09 12.24
N LYS A 95 -32.88 29.71 13.52
CA LYS A 95 -33.56 30.49 14.55
C LYS A 95 -32.85 31.81 14.85
N THR A 96 -31.52 31.86 14.78
CA THR A 96 -30.74 33.08 15.09
C THR A 96 -30.55 34.01 13.91
N HIS A 97 -30.47 33.49 12.68
CA HIS A 97 -30.15 34.29 11.49
C HIS A 97 -31.33 34.58 10.54
N GLY A 98 -32.50 34.01 10.79
CA GLY A 98 -33.70 34.22 9.97
C GLY A 98 -33.63 33.49 8.64
N GLY A 99 -34.69 32.74 8.32
CA GLY A 99 -34.80 31.97 7.08
C GLY A 99 -35.08 32.86 5.87
N ALA A 100 -34.07 33.54 5.33
CA ALA A 100 -34.13 34.14 4.00
C ALA A 100 -32.73 34.21 3.37
N ASP A 101 -32.63 33.73 2.13
CA ASP A 101 -31.42 33.66 1.34
C ASP A 101 -30.72 35.03 1.19
N LYS A 102 -29.52 35.14 1.76
CA LYS A 102 -28.50 36.11 1.31
C LYS A 102 -27.15 35.40 1.24
N ALA A 103 -26.82 34.93 0.04
CA ALA A 103 -25.48 34.52 -0.32
C ALA A 103 -24.58 35.76 -0.50
N THR A 104 -23.55 35.91 0.32
CA THR A 104 -22.47 36.86 0.08
C THR A 104 -21.23 36.12 -0.43
N ASN A 105 -20.92 36.35 -1.70
CA ASN A 105 -19.67 35.96 -2.34
C ASN A 105 -18.54 36.87 -1.87
N ALA A 106 -17.42 36.30 -1.42
CA ALA A 106 -16.12 36.97 -1.42
C ALA A 106 -14.97 35.95 -1.33
N ALA A 107 -14.34 35.65 -2.47
CA ALA A 107 -12.96 35.20 -2.53
C ALA A 107 -12.30 35.83 -3.77
N PRO A 108 -11.10 36.44 -3.64
CA PRO A 108 -10.46 37.20 -4.71
C PRO A 108 -9.77 36.28 -5.73
N GLY A 109 -9.85 36.70 -7.00
CA GLY A 109 -9.24 36.02 -8.14
C GLY A 109 -7.71 36.13 -8.17
N ILE A 110 -7.07 35.10 -8.70
CA ILE A 110 -5.70 35.13 -9.20
C ILE A 110 -5.73 34.58 -10.62
N ASP A 111 -5.39 35.45 -11.56
CA ASP A 111 -5.29 35.20 -12.99
C ASP A 111 -4.29 34.09 -13.32
N GLN A 112 -4.74 33.02 -13.97
CA GLN A 112 -3.87 32.10 -14.71
C GLN A 112 -3.86 32.50 -16.18
N LYS A 113 -2.82 33.22 -16.59
CA LYS A 113 -2.45 33.34 -18.01
C LYS A 113 -1.62 32.11 -18.37
N SER A 114 -2.16 31.35 -19.31
CA SER A 114 -1.54 30.17 -19.92
C SER A 114 -0.28 30.53 -20.70
N THR A 115 0.80 29.79 -20.44
CA THR A 115 1.84 29.45 -21.43
C THR A 115 2.59 28.23 -20.91
N ASP A 116 2.23 27.03 -21.40
CA ASP A 116 3.21 25.97 -21.54
C ASP A 116 2.81 25.10 -22.75
N LYS A 117 3.46 25.40 -23.87
CA LYS A 117 3.39 24.66 -25.12
C LYS A 117 4.77 24.06 -25.29
N THR A 118 4.79 22.83 -25.80
CA THR A 118 5.94 22.10 -26.37
C THR A 118 7.02 21.56 -25.42
N LEU A 119 6.88 20.28 -25.05
CA LEU A 119 8.01 19.34 -25.05
C LEU A 119 7.66 18.15 -25.94
N GLY A 120 8.53 17.94 -26.93
CA GLY A 120 8.29 17.20 -28.16
C GLY A 120 8.18 15.69 -28.00
N LYS A 121 7.44 15.13 -28.95
CA LYS A 121 7.59 13.78 -29.46
C LYS A 121 9.05 13.58 -29.87
N ALA A 122 9.70 12.54 -29.35
CA ALA A 122 10.84 11.96 -30.02
C ALA A 122 10.25 11.09 -31.14
N GLU A 123 10.54 11.49 -32.38
CA GLU A 123 10.19 10.75 -33.58
C GLU A 123 11.07 9.51 -33.70
N ASP A 124 10.43 8.45 -34.18
CA ASP A 124 11.04 7.19 -34.58
C ASP A 124 12.08 7.45 -35.68
N ASN A 125 13.33 7.04 -35.45
CA ASN A 125 14.29 6.80 -36.52
C ASN A 125 14.81 5.37 -36.36
N ILE A 126 14.33 4.51 -37.25
CA ILE A 126 14.82 3.17 -37.48
C ILE A 126 16.04 3.31 -38.40
N GLY A 127 17.21 2.97 -37.88
CA GLY A 127 18.45 2.85 -38.66
C GLY A 127 19.69 2.93 -37.76
N ASP A 128 20.42 1.82 -37.66
CA ASP A 128 21.79 1.68 -37.12
C ASP A 128 21.98 1.49 -35.59
N ASP A 129 21.21 0.57 -34.98
CA ASP A 129 21.33 0.24 -33.54
C ASP A 129 22.55 -0.67 -33.19
N GLY A 130 23.20 -1.29 -34.17
CA GLY A 130 24.26 -2.28 -33.95
C GLY A 130 25.59 -1.68 -33.49
N ASP A 131 26.04 -0.64 -34.19
CA ASP A 131 27.35 -0.01 -33.95
C ASP A 131 27.36 0.86 -32.68
N VAL A 132 26.24 1.51 -32.37
CA VAL A 132 26.08 2.31 -31.14
C VAL A 132 26.05 1.43 -29.90
N ALA A 133 25.38 0.27 -29.96
CA ALA A 133 25.33 -0.67 -28.84
C ALA A 133 26.68 -1.33 -28.58
N SER A 134 27.42 -1.68 -29.65
CA SER A 134 28.78 -2.23 -29.53
C SER A 134 29.76 -1.21 -28.92
N ALA A 135 29.72 0.05 -29.36
CA ALA A 135 30.51 1.13 -28.78
C ALA A 135 30.19 1.37 -27.28
N LEU A 136 28.92 1.25 -26.91
CA LEU A 136 28.48 1.37 -25.51
C LEU A 136 29.03 0.22 -24.65
N VAL A 137 29.01 -1.02 -25.15
CA VAL A 137 29.55 -2.21 -24.46
C VAL A 137 31.05 -2.06 -24.20
N HIS A 138 31.84 -1.69 -25.22
CA HIS A 138 33.28 -1.46 -25.07
C HIS A 138 33.58 -0.33 -24.09
N ARG A 139 32.80 0.76 -24.10
CA ARG A 139 32.98 1.86 -23.16
C ARG A 139 32.67 1.47 -21.73
N ILE A 140 31.65 0.64 -21.50
CA ILE A 140 31.31 0.11 -20.18
C ILE A 140 32.42 -0.79 -19.66
N MET A 141 33.01 -1.63 -20.51
CA MET A 141 34.12 -2.49 -20.13
C MET A 141 35.36 -1.70 -19.73
N GLN A 142 35.75 -0.70 -20.52
CA GLN A 142 36.87 0.17 -20.18
C GLN A 142 36.67 0.85 -18.82
N LEU A 143 35.47 1.38 -18.55
CA LEU A 143 35.17 2.01 -17.26
C LEU A 143 35.06 1.00 -16.10
N GLY A 144 34.74 -0.26 -16.40
CA GLY A 144 34.78 -1.36 -15.43
C GLY A 144 36.21 -1.75 -15.03
N GLU A 145 37.15 -1.70 -15.98
CA GLU A 145 38.59 -1.90 -15.72
C GLU A 145 39.19 -0.74 -14.91
N GLU A 146 38.73 0.48 -15.15
CA GLU A 146 39.13 1.69 -14.41
C GLU A 146 38.45 1.82 -13.03
N GLU A 147 37.58 0.88 -12.66
CA GLU A 147 36.73 0.89 -11.44
C GLU A 147 35.90 2.18 -11.24
N ASP A 148 35.63 2.95 -12.31
CA ASP A 148 34.78 4.15 -12.24
C ASP A 148 33.30 3.78 -12.41
N TRP A 149 32.74 3.22 -11.33
CA TRP A 149 31.34 2.79 -11.25
C TRP A 149 30.34 3.94 -11.50
N ALA A 150 30.69 5.17 -11.12
CA ALA A 150 29.84 6.34 -11.32
C ALA A 150 29.77 6.72 -12.80
N ALA A 151 30.90 6.68 -13.52
CA ALA A 151 30.93 6.92 -14.95
C ALA A 151 30.11 5.89 -15.74
N ILE A 152 30.11 4.61 -15.33
CA ILE A 152 29.28 3.57 -15.97
C ILE A 152 27.80 3.96 -15.93
N LEU A 153 27.25 4.30 -14.76
CA LEU A 153 25.84 4.69 -14.65
C LEU A 153 25.51 6.03 -15.32
N ASN A 154 26.50 6.94 -15.41
CA ASN A 154 26.34 8.21 -16.12
C ASN A 154 26.06 8.05 -17.62
N LEU A 155 26.53 6.98 -18.24
CA LEU A 155 26.24 6.67 -19.65
C LEU A 155 24.73 6.48 -19.91
N GLY A 156 23.97 6.05 -18.90
CA GLY A 156 22.53 5.85 -19.01
C GLY A 156 21.70 7.13 -18.90
N CYS A 157 22.28 8.21 -18.40
CA CYS A 157 21.56 9.41 -18.00
C CYS A 157 22.12 10.64 -18.70
N THR A 158 21.65 10.89 -19.93
CA THR A 158 21.98 12.07 -20.72
C THR A 158 21.64 13.36 -19.96
N GLY A 159 22.68 14.07 -19.51
CA GLY A 159 22.57 15.41 -18.89
C GLY A 159 22.49 15.45 -17.36
N LEU A 160 22.67 14.33 -16.65
CA LEU A 160 22.72 14.28 -15.17
C LEU A 160 23.97 13.52 -14.72
N LYS A 161 24.82 14.17 -13.92
CA LYS A 161 25.97 13.52 -13.27
C LYS A 161 25.49 12.83 -11.99
N VAL A 162 25.42 11.51 -12.07
CA VAL A 162 25.16 10.56 -11.01
C VAL A 162 26.44 10.29 -10.24
N SER A 163 26.31 10.23 -8.93
CA SER A 163 27.36 9.90 -7.96
C SER A 163 26.78 9.00 -6.87
N ARG A 164 27.62 8.47 -5.97
CA ARG A 164 27.19 7.68 -4.80
C ARG A 164 26.21 8.40 -3.88
N GLN A 165 26.19 9.74 -3.92
CA GLN A 165 25.26 10.56 -3.15
C GLN A 165 23.96 10.84 -3.91
N SER A 166 23.77 10.30 -5.11
CA SER A 166 22.51 10.45 -5.84
C SER A 166 21.41 9.57 -5.22
N PRO A 167 20.13 9.94 -5.32
CA PRO A 167 19.03 9.15 -4.75
C PRO A 167 19.01 7.76 -5.39
N THR A 168 18.71 6.71 -4.60
CA THR A 168 18.71 5.32 -5.09
C THR A 168 17.72 5.13 -6.24
N ALA A 169 16.60 5.86 -6.24
CA ALA A 169 15.65 5.86 -7.35
C ALA A 169 16.26 6.36 -8.68
N LEU A 170 17.12 7.38 -8.62
CA LEU A 170 17.81 7.90 -9.79
C LEU A 170 18.86 6.91 -10.29
N LEU A 171 19.63 6.30 -9.38
CA LEU A 171 20.56 5.21 -9.71
C LEU A 171 19.84 4.05 -10.42
N ARG A 172 18.69 3.63 -9.89
CA ARG A 172 17.86 2.54 -10.45
C ARG A 172 17.36 2.87 -11.84
N LYS A 173 16.99 4.13 -12.09
CA LYS A 173 16.54 4.60 -13.41
C LYS A 173 17.66 4.59 -14.44
N CYS A 174 18.87 5.03 -14.07
CA CYS A 174 20.03 4.99 -14.97
C CYS A 174 20.46 3.54 -15.24
N TYR A 175 20.45 2.68 -14.21
CA TYR A 175 20.67 1.24 -14.33
C TYR A 175 19.66 0.60 -15.30
N HIS A 176 18.36 0.81 -15.11
CA HIS A 176 17.34 0.17 -15.94
C HIS A 176 17.43 0.60 -17.42
N ARG A 177 17.78 1.86 -17.68
CA ARG A 177 17.96 2.34 -19.05
C ARG A 177 19.20 1.73 -19.71
N LEU A 178 20.29 1.56 -18.96
CA LEU A 178 21.49 0.87 -19.45
C LEU A 178 21.24 -0.62 -19.66
N SER A 179 20.54 -1.26 -18.73
CA SER A 179 20.27 -2.69 -18.78
C SER A 179 19.43 -3.07 -19.99
N LEU A 180 18.47 -2.22 -20.42
CA LEU A 180 17.70 -2.41 -21.66
C LEU A 180 18.53 -2.32 -22.95
N ASN A 181 19.63 -1.57 -22.92
CA ASN A 181 20.52 -1.38 -24.08
C ASN A 181 21.65 -2.42 -24.12
N VAL A 182 22.05 -2.96 -22.97
CA VAL A 182 23.20 -3.86 -22.79
C VAL A 182 22.74 -5.30 -22.47
N HIS A 183 21.43 -5.58 -22.50
CA HIS A 183 20.91 -6.91 -22.15
C HIS A 183 21.45 -8.00 -23.10
N PRO A 184 21.98 -9.12 -22.57
CA PRO A 184 22.51 -10.21 -23.40
C PRO A 184 21.45 -10.80 -24.34
N ASP A 185 20.17 -10.89 -23.96
CA ASP A 185 19.12 -11.38 -24.89
C ASP A 185 18.89 -10.49 -26.11
N ARG A 186 19.16 -9.18 -26.01
CA ARG A 186 18.99 -8.24 -27.13
C ARG A 186 20.21 -8.21 -28.04
N LEU A 187 21.39 -8.46 -27.49
CA LEU A 187 22.69 -8.42 -28.17
C LEU A 187 23.28 -9.81 -28.45
N GLY A 188 22.56 -10.88 -28.09
CA GLY A 188 23.04 -12.26 -27.93
C GLY A 188 23.52 -12.98 -29.17
N GLY A 189 23.58 -12.29 -30.31
CA GLY A 189 24.23 -12.76 -31.54
C GLY A 189 25.27 -11.81 -32.12
N SER A 190 25.37 -10.56 -31.67
CA SER A 190 26.21 -9.51 -32.28
C SER A 190 27.47 -9.16 -31.47
N VAL A 191 27.44 -9.27 -30.14
CA VAL A 191 28.58 -8.89 -29.28
C VAL A 191 28.75 -9.91 -28.14
N PRO A 192 29.79 -10.77 -28.15
CA PRO A 192 30.01 -11.78 -27.11
C PRO A 192 30.34 -11.18 -25.72
N GLU A 193 30.73 -9.90 -25.67
CA GLU A 193 31.11 -9.17 -24.47
C GLU A 193 29.91 -8.57 -23.70
N ALA A 194 28.70 -8.62 -24.27
CA ALA A 194 27.49 -8.02 -23.68
C ALA A 194 27.20 -8.53 -22.26
N THR A 195 27.41 -9.83 -21.99
CA THR A 195 27.19 -10.42 -20.66
C THR A 195 28.13 -9.83 -19.59
N LYS A 196 29.40 -9.59 -19.95
CA LYS A 196 30.38 -8.99 -19.02
C LYS A 196 30.09 -7.52 -18.77
N ALA A 197 29.73 -6.78 -19.81
CA ALA A 197 29.31 -5.38 -19.68
C ALA A 197 28.03 -5.26 -18.83
N PHE A 198 27.07 -6.17 -19.01
CA PHE A 198 25.87 -6.23 -18.18
C PHE A 198 26.21 -6.48 -16.70
N GLN A 199 27.10 -7.44 -16.42
CA GLN A 199 27.58 -7.69 -15.05
C GLN A 199 28.26 -6.45 -14.45
N ALA A 200 29.10 -5.74 -15.21
CA ALA A 200 29.73 -4.50 -14.75
C ALA A 200 28.70 -3.40 -14.42
N VAL A 201 27.61 -3.29 -15.19
CA VAL A 201 26.50 -2.37 -14.91
C VAL A 201 25.74 -2.76 -13.64
N VAL A 202 25.52 -4.07 -13.40
CA VAL A 202 24.92 -4.58 -12.16
C VAL A 202 25.82 -4.26 -10.95
N THR A 203 27.12 -4.57 -11.04
CA THR A 203 28.10 -4.28 -9.99
C THR A 203 28.20 -2.78 -9.71
N ALA A 204 28.14 -1.93 -10.74
CA ALA A 204 28.13 -0.47 -10.57
C ALA A 204 26.91 0.00 -9.76
N PHE A 205 25.73 -0.56 -10.05
CA PHE A 205 24.51 -0.23 -9.33
C PHE A 205 24.55 -0.71 -7.88
N GLU A 206 24.98 -1.96 -7.63
CA GLU A 206 25.11 -2.51 -6.27
C GLU A 206 26.08 -1.69 -5.42
N ARG A 207 27.31 -1.43 -5.92
CA ARG A 207 28.32 -0.65 -5.18
C ARG A 207 27.90 0.79 -4.89
N LEU A 208 27.15 1.44 -5.78
CA LEU A 208 26.69 2.81 -5.58
C LEU A 208 25.41 2.88 -4.73
N SER A 209 24.58 1.83 -4.77
CA SER A 209 23.32 1.76 -4.00
C SER A 209 23.50 1.19 -2.59
N GLU A 210 24.62 0.54 -2.25
CA GLU A 210 24.93 0.10 -0.89
C GLU A 210 25.56 1.21 -0.02
N PRO A 211 25.25 1.27 1.29
CA PRO A 211 25.91 2.20 2.19
C PRO A 211 27.34 1.72 2.37
N GLU A 212 28.29 2.64 2.56
CA GLU A 212 29.65 2.26 2.93
C GLU A 212 29.58 1.44 4.23
N ARG A 213 29.82 0.12 4.14
CA ARG A 213 30.13 -0.67 5.33
C ARG A 213 31.45 -0.10 5.80
N GLU A 214 31.47 0.53 6.97
CA GLU A 214 32.73 0.85 7.63
C GLU A 214 33.52 -0.46 7.72
N GLU A 215 34.57 -0.58 6.93
CA GLU A 215 35.52 -1.67 7.10
C GLU A 215 36.04 -1.56 8.52
N GLU A 216 35.81 -2.61 9.33
CA GLU A 216 36.30 -2.73 10.69
C GLU A 216 37.84 -2.69 10.67
N GLN A 217 38.41 -1.49 10.64
CA GLN A 217 39.81 -1.27 10.92
C GLN A 217 40.01 -1.56 12.40
N GLY A 218 40.63 -2.71 12.66
CA GLY A 218 40.72 -3.28 13.98
C GLY A 218 41.42 -2.40 15.01
N ASN A 219 40.89 -2.41 16.24
CA ASN A 219 41.70 -2.74 17.41
C ASN A 219 40.87 -2.96 18.69
N LYS A 220 41.19 -4.08 19.34
CA LYS A 220 41.23 -4.37 20.79
C LYS A 220 39.93 -4.41 21.61
N LYS A 221 39.57 -5.67 21.90
CA LYS A 221 39.29 -6.28 23.23
C LYS A 221 38.59 -5.39 24.27
N GLY A 222 37.31 -5.66 24.48
CA GLY A 222 36.58 -5.36 25.71
C GLY A 222 35.24 -6.08 25.74
N LYS A 223 35.07 -7.02 26.67
CA LYS A 223 33.80 -7.69 26.98
C LYS A 223 32.71 -6.63 27.24
N ALA A 224 31.64 -6.64 26.47
CA ALA A 224 30.40 -5.96 26.83
C ALA A 224 29.20 -6.77 26.35
N THR A 225 28.30 -7.00 27.30
CA THR A 225 26.97 -7.57 27.14
C THR A 225 26.19 -6.91 26.00
N THR A 226 25.41 -7.72 25.30
CA THR A 226 24.57 -7.38 24.14
C THR A 226 23.52 -6.32 24.49
N LYS A 227 23.94 -5.06 24.60
CA LYS A 227 23.06 -3.90 24.46
C LYS A 227 23.00 -3.58 22.98
N THR A 228 21.78 -3.60 22.44
CA THR A 228 21.42 -3.03 21.14
C THR A 228 22.19 -1.73 20.94
N LYS A 229 23.16 -1.71 20.01
CA LYS A 229 23.87 -0.49 19.65
C LYS A 229 22.84 0.47 19.06
N THR A 230 22.36 1.42 19.85
CA THR A 230 21.60 2.56 19.34
C THR A 230 22.53 3.32 18.42
N LEU A 231 22.38 3.14 17.11
CA LEU A 231 23.18 3.81 16.10
C LEU A 231 23.03 5.33 16.32
N ALA A 232 24.04 5.98 16.88
CA ALA A 232 24.01 7.41 17.17
C ALA A 232 24.19 8.19 15.86
N ARG A 233 23.09 8.31 15.11
CA ARG A 233 23.03 9.13 13.90
C ARG A 233 23.07 10.62 14.29
N SER A 234 24.04 11.36 13.77
CA SER A 234 24.06 12.82 13.91
C SER A 234 23.06 13.46 12.93
N ASN A 235 22.43 14.56 13.35
CA ASN A 235 21.54 15.37 12.49
C ASN A 235 22.33 16.43 11.70
N GLU A 236 23.64 16.26 11.57
CA GLU A 236 24.49 17.18 10.81
C GLU A 236 24.11 17.14 9.32
N ASN A 237 23.93 18.33 8.73
CA ASN A 237 23.45 18.50 7.35
C ASN A 237 22.13 17.76 7.03
N CYS A 238 21.31 17.48 8.05
CA CYS A 238 20.01 16.82 7.89
C CYS A 238 18.85 17.83 7.95
N PHE A 239 17.90 17.73 7.03
CA PHE A 239 16.76 18.62 6.94
C PHE A 239 15.46 17.82 6.95
N ARG A 240 14.39 18.47 7.44
CA ARG A 240 13.03 17.93 7.30
C ARG A 240 12.55 18.20 5.88
N SER A 241 12.48 17.16 5.06
CA SER A 241 11.90 17.29 3.72
C SER A 241 10.40 17.54 3.81
N ARG A 242 9.87 18.35 2.89
CA ARG A 242 8.44 18.63 2.85
C ARG A 242 7.73 17.54 2.07
N ILE A 243 6.77 16.91 2.72
CA ILE A 243 5.99 15.79 2.19
C ILE A 243 4.60 16.32 1.87
N TYR A 244 4.06 15.96 0.70
CA TYR A 244 2.73 16.39 0.28
C TYR A 244 1.85 15.18 -0.08
N CYS A 245 0.55 15.34 0.18
CA CYS A 245 -0.44 14.37 -0.24
C CYS A 245 -0.47 14.24 -1.78
N PRO A 246 -0.45 13.02 -2.34
CA PRO A 246 -0.47 12.82 -3.79
C PRO A 246 -1.78 13.28 -4.44
N ARG A 247 -2.89 13.32 -3.69
CA ARG A 247 -4.22 13.66 -4.20
C ARG A 247 -4.51 15.16 -4.14
N CYS A 248 -4.46 15.77 -2.96
CA CYS A 248 -4.82 17.18 -2.77
C CYS A 248 -3.61 18.12 -2.68
N ARG A 249 -2.38 17.60 -2.65
CA ARG A 249 -1.14 18.37 -2.54
C ARG A 249 -1.05 19.24 -1.28
N THR A 250 -1.83 18.95 -0.24
CA THR A 250 -1.66 19.54 1.10
C THR A 250 -0.36 19.04 1.72
N GLU A 251 0.36 19.93 2.41
CA GLU A 251 1.58 19.57 3.15
C GLU A 251 1.23 18.69 4.35
N TRP A 252 1.96 17.59 4.52
CA TRP A 252 1.75 16.61 5.58
C TRP A 252 2.65 16.88 6.79
N GLY A 253 2.15 16.54 7.98
CA GLY A 253 2.89 16.68 9.23
C GLY A 253 2.92 18.12 9.72
N GLN A 254 1.90 18.90 9.36
CA GLN A 254 1.68 20.21 9.92
C GLN A 254 1.15 20.06 11.35
N PRO A 255 1.35 21.04 12.25
CA PRO A 255 0.83 20.96 13.62
C PRO A 255 -0.69 20.72 13.69
N ILE A 256 -1.44 21.17 12.68
CA ILE A 256 -2.88 20.93 12.54
C ILE A 256 -3.25 19.45 12.40
N ASP A 257 -2.34 18.62 11.91
CA ASP A 257 -2.58 17.18 11.78
C ASP A 257 -2.49 16.45 13.13
N GLY A 258 -2.02 17.12 14.20
CA GLY A 258 -1.86 16.53 15.53
C GLY A 258 -0.80 15.44 15.61
N LEU A 259 0.04 15.30 14.58
CA LEU A 259 1.05 14.25 14.50
C LEU A 259 2.32 14.64 15.26
N PRO A 260 2.82 13.79 16.17
CA PRO A 260 4.10 14.01 16.82
C PRO A 260 5.25 14.08 15.80
N PRO A 261 6.30 14.88 16.02
CA PRO A 261 7.40 15.04 15.05
C PRO A 261 8.08 13.73 14.65
N TYR A 262 8.21 12.77 15.57
CA TYR A 262 8.81 11.47 15.31
C TYR A 262 8.06 10.60 14.29
N THR A 263 6.79 10.90 14.01
CA THR A 263 6.04 10.21 12.94
C THR A 263 6.68 10.42 11.58
N TYR A 264 7.45 11.50 11.40
CA TYR A 264 8.28 11.72 10.23
C TYR A 264 9.29 10.58 10.01
N ASN A 265 9.94 10.09 11.08
CA ASN A 265 10.90 9.00 10.97
C ASN A 265 10.22 7.74 10.40
N TYR A 266 9.07 7.37 10.96
CA TYR A 266 8.32 6.19 10.53
C TYR A 266 7.76 6.31 9.11
N MET A 267 7.37 7.53 8.70
CA MET A 267 6.97 7.82 7.32
C MET A 267 8.15 7.64 6.37
N MET A 268 9.30 8.24 6.68
CA MET A 268 10.47 8.21 5.79
C MET A 268 11.11 6.82 5.70
N MET A 269 11.16 6.08 6.81
CA MET A 269 11.60 4.67 6.83
C MET A 269 10.64 3.72 6.09
N GLY A 270 9.46 4.19 5.68
CA GLY A 270 8.46 3.36 5.00
C GLY A 270 7.72 2.40 5.92
N LEU A 271 7.75 2.62 7.24
CA LEU A 271 7.15 1.72 8.24
C LEU A 271 5.64 1.91 8.38
N LYS A 272 5.12 3.13 8.14
CA LYS A 272 3.70 3.47 8.33
C LYS A 272 3.16 4.26 7.14
N THR A 273 1.90 3.99 6.79
CA THR A 273 1.10 4.79 5.87
C THR A 273 0.20 5.72 6.67
N PHE A 274 -0.05 6.92 6.15
CA PHE A 274 -0.86 7.94 6.81
C PHE A 274 -2.05 8.34 5.95
N VAL A 275 -3.10 8.80 6.61
CA VAL A 275 -4.31 9.33 5.97
C VAL A 275 -4.21 10.84 5.90
N CYS A 276 -4.47 11.41 4.73
CA CYS A 276 -4.52 12.86 4.58
C CYS A 276 -5.70 13.46 5.35
N SER A 277 -5.45 14.41 6.24
CA SER A 277 -6.48 15.14 6.99
C SER A 277 -7.46 15.90 6.10
N THR A 278 -7.04 16.34 4.92
CA THR A 278 -7.89 17.10 3.98
C THR A 278 -8.76 16.21 3.08
N CYS A 279 -8.17 15.19 2.44
CA CYS A 279 -8.83 14.43 1.38
C CYS A 279 -9.02 12.93 1.67
N LEU A 280 -8.64 12.49 2.88
CA LEU A 280 -8.75 11.12 3.35
C LEU A 280 -8.05 10.09 2.45
N CYS A 281 -7.08 10.54 1.66
CA CYS A 281 -6.25 9.66 0.85
C CYS A 281 -5.20 9.00 1.74
N ASP A 282 -5.06 7.67 1.65
CA ASP A 282 -3.95 6.93 2.24
C ASP A 282 -2.71 7.09 1.37
N PHE A 283 -1.57 7.38 2.00
CA PHE A 283 -0.27 7.45 1.32
C PHE A 283 0.87 7.08 2.28
N GLY A 284 1.91 6.46 1.75
CA GLY A 284 3.18 6.16 2.43
C GLY A 284 4.38 6.78 1.71
N ALA A 285 5.58 6.37 2.12
CA ALA A 285 6.86 6.93 1.67
C ALA A 285 7.00 7.03 0.14
N LEU A 286 6.69 5.97 -0.62
CA LEU A 286 6.87 5.94 -2.08
C LEU A 286 5.77 6.71 -2.82
N THR A 287 4.55 6.69 -2.26
CA THR A 287 3.39 7.33 -2.89
C THR A 287 3.29 8.83 -2.59
N ALA A 288 4.04 9.32 -1.60
CA ALA A 288 4.03 10.73 -1.22
C ALA A 288 4.86 11.59 -2.18
N LEU A 289 4.52 12.87 -2.27
CA LEU A 289 5.30 13.83 -3.05
C LEU A 289 6.34 14.48 -2.14
N HIS A 290 7.62 14.15 -2.36
CA HIS A 290 8.74 14.71 -1.60
C HIS A 290 9.34 15.91 -2.31
N LYS A 291 9.56 17.01 -1.59
CA LYS A 291 10.24 18.20 -2.11
C LYS A 291 11.58 18.41 -1.45
N CYS A 292 12.57 18.79 -2.26
CA CYS A 292 13.91 19.10 -1.80
C CYS A 292 13.92 20.33 -0.88
N PRO A 293 14.67 20.31 0.23
CA PRO A 293 14.76 21.44 1.16
C PRO A 293 15.40 22.68 0.53
N HIS A 294 16.29 22.51 -0.46
CA HIS A 294 17.01 23.62 -1.10
C HIS A 294 16.26 24.21 -2.30
N CYS A 295 15.91 23.40 -3.29
CA CYS A 295 15.30 23.89 -4.53
C CYS A 295 13.76 23.80 -4.58
N ARG A 296 13.13 23.18 -3.57
CA ARG A 296 11.67 22.97 -3.45
C ARG A 296 11.01 22.23 -4.61
N ARG A 297 11.79 21.65 -5.53
CA ARG A 297 11.28 20.80 -6.60
C ARG A 297 11.03 19.39 -6.07
N SER A 298 10.08 18.70 -6.69
CA SER A 298 9.82 17.29 -6.39
C SER A 298 11.02 16.43 -6.77
N PHE A 299 11.28 15.38 -6.00
CA PHE A 299 12.26 14.36 -6.33
C PHE A 299 11.70 12.98 -5.95
N GLU A 300 12.27 11.93 -6.54
CA GLU A 300 11.87 10.55 -6.27
C GLU A 300 12.65 10.04 -5.05
N TYR A 301 11.91 9.58 -4.03
CA TYR A 301 12.45 9.17 -2.74
C TYR A 301 12.33 7.66 -2.56
N ASP A 302 13.41 7.02 -2.11
CA ASP A 302 13.42 5.62 -1.66
C ASP A 302 13.71 5.57 -0.15
N PRO A 303 12.96 4.79 0.65
CA PRO A 303 13.23 4.60 2.08
C PRO A 303 14.66 4.13 2.41
N HIS A 304 15.37 3.47 1.50
CA HIS A 304 16.80 3.13 1.66
C HIS A 304 17.68 4.37 1.85
N ASP A 305 17.26 5.51 1.31
CA ASP A 305 17.99 6.77 1.39
C ASP A 305 17.83 7.43 2.77
N TYR A 306 16.92 6.96 3.64
CA TYR A 306 16.63 7.61 4.92
C TYR A 306 17.87 7.81 5.78
N HIS A 307 18.80 6.85 5.78
CA HIS A 307 20.01 6.87 6.60
C HIS A 307 21.21 7.54 5.90
N ARG A 308 21.05 8.02 4.66
CA ARG A 308 22.14 8.61 3.87
C ARG A 308 21.91 10.08 3.60
N GLN A 309 22.97 10.76 3.16
CA GLN A 309 22.86 12.10 2.57
C GLN A 309 22.71 11.94 1.06
N VAL A 310 21.66 12.57 0.51
CA VAL A 310 21.34 12.52 -0.91
C VAL A 310 21.47 13.89 -1.56
N VAL A 311 21.83 13.91 -2.84
CA VAL A 311 21.83 15.08 -3.71
C VAL A 311 20.53 15.11 -4.47
N CYS A 312 19.90 16.27 -4.58
CA CYS A 312 18.55 16.44 -5.12
C CYS A 312 18.32 15.88 -6.55
N GLY A 313 19.37 15.71 -7.37
CA GLY A 313 19.24 15.24 -8.77
C GLY A 313 18.51 16.22 -9.72
N ASN A 314 18.04 17.36 -9.22
CA ASN A 314 17.34 18.37 -10.03
C ASN A 314 18.32 19.31 -10.74
N LYS A 315 18.01 19.71 -11.97
CA LYS A 315 18.81 20.67 -12.76
C LYS A 315 19.02 21.97 -11.96
N GLY A 316 20.27 22.24 -11.60
CA GLY A 316 20.69 23.42 -10.82
C GLY A 316 20.75 23.24 -9.29
N CYS A 317 20.54 22.01 -8.76
CA CYS A 317 20.63 21.73 -7.33
C CYS A 317 21.59 20.58 -7.04
N THR A 318 22.82 20.90 -6.63
CA THR A 318 23.91 19.95 -6.35
C THR A 318 24.22 19.77 -4.86
N LYS A 319 23.49 20.44 -3.96
CA LYS A 319 23.75 20.39 -2.52
C LYS A 319 23.30 19.03 -1.94
N PRO A 320 24.18 18.31 -1.20
CA PRO A 320 23.80 17.11 -0.47
C PRO A 320 23.02 17.49 0.79
N PHE A 321 22.01 16.70 1.14
CA PHE A 321 21.24 16.85 2.36
C PHE A 321 20.84 15.47 2.91
N GLY A 322 20.84 15.31 4.24
CA GLY A 322 20.27 14.16 4.92
C GLY A 322 18.82 14.39 5.33
N PHE A 323 18.17 13.33 5.81
CA PHE A 323 16.82 13.39 6.37
C PHE A 323 16.88 13.52 7.90
N PHE A 324 16.11 14.46 8.45
CA PHE A 324 16.12 14.70 9.90
C PHE A 324 15.63 13.48 10.71
N LEU A 325 16.37 13.10 11.74
CA LEU A 325 15.96 12.08 12.71
C LEU A 325 15.45 12.78 13.98
N PHE A 326 14.16 12.63 14.26
CA PHE A 326 13.59 13.09 15.53
C PHE A 326 13.88 12.07 16.64
N PRO A 327 14.24 12.50 17.86
CA PRO A 327 14.39 11.58 18.98
C PRO A 327 13.05 10.94 19.33
N VAL A 328 13.10 9.65 19.67
CA VAL A 328 11.95 8.85 20.11
C VAL A 328 12.27 8.28 21.48
N SER A 329 11.30 8.21 22.38
CA SER A 329 11.48 7.52 23.66
C SER A 329 11.33 6.02 23.50
N ASP A 330 12.08 5.24 24.30
CA ASP A 330 12.04 3.78 24.27
C ASP A 330 10.62 3.21 24.47
N ARG A 331 9.81 3.90 25.29
CA ARG A 331 8.40 3.54 25.49
C ARG A 331 7.60 3.64 24.19
N VAL A 332 7.71 4.76 23.48
CA VAL A 332 7.01 4.99 22.22
C VAL A 332 7.52 4.02 21.16
N GLU A 333 8.82 3.75 21.12
CA GLU A 333 9.38 2.75 20.20
C GLU A 333 8.82 1.35 20.46
N LYS A 334 8.73 0.93 21.73
CA LYS A 334 8.15 -0.37 22.11
C LYS A 334 6.67 -0.48 21.75
N GLU A 335 5.87 0.55 22.06
CA GLU A 335 4.46 0.64 21.67
C GLU A 335 4.31 0.56 20.14
N MET A 336 5.14 1.31 19.40
CA MET A 336 5.14 1.31 17.94
C MET A 336 5.53 -0.04 17.33
N ARG A 337 6.52 -0.75 17.90
CA ARG A 337 6.88 -2.12 17.44
C ARG A 337 5.69 -3.07 17.55
N GLY A 338 4.95 -3.00 18.67
CA GLY A 338 3.72 -3.78 18.87
C GLY A 338 2.63 -3.41 17.85
N GLU A 339 2.38 -2.11 17.65
CA GLU A 339 1.41 -1.62 16.65
C GLU A 339 1.75 -2.09 15.24
N LEU A 340 3.02 -1.99 14.83
CA LEU A 340 3.48 -2.36 13.49
C LEU A 340 3.28 -3.85 13.23
N ARG A 341 3.62 -4.70 14.21
CA ARG A 341 3.40 -6.15 14.13
C ARG A 341 1.92 -6.49 13.97
N ALA A 342 1.07 -5.92 14.83
CA ALA A 342 -0.38 -6.15 14.79
C ALA A 342 -1.02 -5.65 13.48
N GLU A 343 -0.56 -4.52 12.95
CA GLU A 343 -1.03 -3.99 11.67
C GLU A 343 -0.56 -4.85 10.48
N GLN A 344 0.68 -5.34 10.49
CA GLN A 344 1.19 -6.26 9.47
C GLN A 344 0.38 -7.56 9.43
N GLU A 345 0.11 -8.15 10.60
CA GLU A 345 -0.76 -9.32 10.72
C GLU A 345 -2.17 -9.06 10.17
N ARG A 346 -2.77 -7.92 10.56
CA ARG A 346 -4.10 -7.52 10.08
C ARG A 346 -4.14 -7.41 8.55
N ARG A 347 -3.12 -6.83 7.95
CA ARG A 347 -2.99 -6.67 6.49
C ARG A 347 -2.82 -8.00 5.78
N LEU A 348 -1.97 -8.88 6.31
CA LEU A 348 -1.78 -10.22 5.76
C LEU A 348 -3.10 -11.00 5.77
N ARG A 349 -3.82 -10.97 6.89
CA ARG A 349 -5.17 -11.60 7.01
C ARG A 349 -6.17 -11.01 6.02
N ALA A 350 -6.19 -9.68 5.85
CA ALA A 350 -7.08 -9.02 4.89
C ALA A 350 -6.75 -9.41 3.43
N ARG A 351 -5.46 -9.46 3.07
CA ARG A 351 -4.98 -9.89 1.76
C ARG A 351 -5.36 -11.33 1.48
N GLU A 352 -5.15 -12.23 2.43
CA GLU A 352 -5.55 -13.64 2.28
C GLU A 352 -7.05 -13.84 2.20
N SER A 353 -7.84 -13.14 3.02
CA SER A 353 -9.30 -13.19 2.92
C SER A 353 -9.76 -12.75 1.53
N LYS A 354 -9.13 -11.71 0.96
CA LYS A 354 -9.37 -11.25 -0.41
C LYS A 354 -8.96 -12.31 -1.43
N LEU A 355 -7.77 -12.89 -1.32
CA LEU A 355 -7.28 -13.96 -2.21
C LEU A 355 -8.15 -15.22 -2.13
N ALA A 356 -8.61 -15.61 -0.95
CA ALA A 356 -9.50 -16.75 -0.76
C ALA A 356 -10.89 -16.50 -1.36
N ARG A 357 -11.42 -15.27 -1.25
CA ARG A 357 -12.65 -14.86 -1.95
C ARG A 357 -12.46 -14.90 -3.47
N LEU A 358 -11.32 -14.41 -3.97
CA LEU A 358 -10.97 -14.45 -5.39
C LEU A 358 -10.81 -15.89 -5.89
N ALA A 359 -10.14 -16.77 -5.13
CA ALA A 359 -9.97 -18.18 -5.48
C ALA A 359 -11.32 -18.93 -5.52
N ARG A 360 -12.22 -18.66 -4.57
CA ARG A 360 -13.60 -19.22 -4.62
C ARG A 360 -14.37 -18.71 -5.84
N SER A 361 -14.26 -17.41 -6.13
CA SER A 361 -14.84 -16.82 -7.34
C SER A 361 -14.26 -17.44 -8.61
N LYS A 362 -12.94 -17.64 -8.65
CA LYS A 362 -12.23 -18.27 -9.76
C LYS A 362 -12.66 -19.71 -9.95
N ARG A 363 -12.75 -20.53 -8.90
CA ARG A 363 -13.26 -21.91 -8.99
C ARG A 363 -14.71 -21.97 -9.47
N LYS A 364 -15.56 -21.04 -9.01
CA LYS A 364 -16.94 -20.92 -9.50
C LYS A 364 -16.98 -20.52 -10.99
N ARG A 365 -16.03 -19.68 -11.43
CA ARG A 365 -15.85 -19.28 -12.83
C ARG A 365 -15.28 -20.41 -13.69
N GLU A 366 -14.28 -21.14 -13.21
CA GLU A 366 -13.65 -22.28 -13.92
C GLU A 366 -14.63 -23.46 -14.05
N GLY A 367 -15.55 -23.64 -13.09
CA GLY A 367 -16.66 -24.60 -13.22
C GLY A 367 -17.76 -24.18 -14.21
N MET A 368 -17.73 -22.95 -14.71
CA MET A 368 -18.50 -22.48 -15.86
C MET A 368 -17.52 -22.30 -17.02
N GLU A 369 -17.26 -23.36 -17.80
CA GLU A 369 -16.37 -23.35 -18.97
C GLU A 369 -16.80 -22.31 -20.02
N LYS A 370 -16.48 -21.03 -19.80
CA LYS A 370 -16.63 -19.95 -20.77
C LYS A 370 -15.26 -19.37 -21.04
N GLY A 371 -14.90 -19.26 -22.32
CA GLY A 371 -13.64 -18.64 -22.73
C GLY A 371 -13.60 -17.15 -22.33
N GLU A 372 -12.40 -16.59 -22.16
CA GLU A 372 -12.20 -15.18 -21.78
C GLU A 372 -12.97 -14.19 -22.68
N GLY A 373 -13.10 -14.52 -23.97
CA GLY A 373 -13.87 -13.71 -24.94
C GLY A 373 -15.39 -13.75 -24.71
N GLU A 374 -15.94 -14.86 -24.25
CA GLU A 374 -17.36 -15.01 -23.95
C GLU A 374 -17.72 -14.29 -22.64
N GLN A 375 -16.80 -14.29 -21.68
CA GLN A 375 -16.96 -13.57 -20.43
C GLN A 375 -16.92 -12.05 -20.62
N ALA A 376 -16.01 -11.54 -21.44
CA ALA A 376 -15.99 -10.12 -21.80
C ALA A 376 -17.28 -9.69 -22.53
N ALA A 377 -17.87 -10.58 -23.34
CA ALA A 377 -19.15 -10.32 -23.99
C ALA A 377 -20.32 -10.29 -23.00
N ASP A 378 -20.33 -11.19 -22.02
CA ASP A 378 -21.35 -11.22 -20.95
C ASP A 378 -21.25 -9.99 -20.03
N ASP A 379 -20.04 -9.56 -19.66
CA ASP A 379 -19.80 -8.35 -18.86
C ASP A 379 -20.26 -7.11 -19.63
N ARG A 380 -20.01 -7.05 -20.95
CA ARG A 380 -20.50 -5.97 -21.81
C ARG A 380 -22.04 -5.98 -21.90
N ARG A 381 -22.68 -7.15 -21.99
CA ARG A 381 -24.15 -7.28 -21.95
C ARG A 381 -24.72 -6.86 -20.60
N LEU A 382 -24.02 -7.14 -19.50
CA LEU A 382 -24.39 -6.70 -18.17
C LEU A 382 -24.33 -5.17 -18.07
N GLN A 383 -23.22 -4.54 -18.50
CA GLN A 383 -23.09 -3.09 -18.52
C GLN A 383 -24.19 -2.40 -19.34
N LEU A 384 -24.53 -2.93 -20.51
CA LEU A 384 -25.65 -2.42 -21.32
C LEU A 384 -26.99 -2.52 -20.57
N ARG A 385 -27.24 -3.62 -19.85
CA ARG A 385 -28.45 -3.77 -19.02
C ARG A 385 -28.45 -2.78 -17.85
N LEU A 386 -27.32 -2.56 -17.19
CA LEU A 386 -27.19 -1.61 -16.09
C LEU A 386 -27.44 -0.17 -16.56
N PHE A 387 -26.96 0.19 -17.75
CA PHE A 387 -27.24 1.49 -18.37
C PHE A 387 -28.74 1.67 -18.67
N VAL A 388 -29.40 0.69 -19.27
CA VAL A 388 -30.87 0.74 -19.50
C VAL A 388 -31.66 0.81 -18.19
N GLN A 389 -31.13 0.24 -17.11
CA GLN A 389 -31.74 0.31 -15.79
C GLN A 389 -31.48 1.64 -15.06
N GLY A 390 -30.72 2.58 -15.65
CA GLY A 390 -30.36 3.85 -15.03
C GLY A 390 -29.35 3.71 -13.88
N LEU A 391 -28.61 2.60 -13.85
CA LEU A 391 -27.55 2.34 -12.85
C LEU A 391 -26.17 2.79 -13.32
N LEU A 392 -26.03 3.13 -14.61
CA LEU A 392 -24.85 3.77 -15.18
C LEU A 392 -25.30 5.06 -15.87
N ASP A 393 -24.64 6.17 -15.54
CA ASP A 393 -24.98 7.50 -16.06
C ASP A 393 -24.42 7.74 -17.48
N ALA A 394 -23.42 6.96 -17.89
CA ALA A 394 -22.75 7.05 -19.18
C ALA A 394 -22.96 5.79 -20.02
N CYS A 395 -23.17 5.98 -21.32
CA CYS A 395 -23.33 4.89 -22.27
C CYS A 395 -22.06 4.02 -22.33
N PRO A 396 -22.13 2.69 -22.10
CA PRO A 396 -20.97 1.80 -22.17
C PRO A 396 -20.31 1.69 -23.56
N ARG A 397 -20.97 2.19 -24.62
CA ARG A 397 -20.43 2.19 -26.00
C ARG A 397 -19.65 3.47 -26.29
N CYS A 398 -20.31 4.62 -26.26
CA CYS A 398 -19.75 5.91 -26.68
C CYS A 398 -19.40 6.86 -25.51
N GLY A 399 -19.69 6.49 -24.27
CA GLY A 399 -19.39 7.32 -23.10
C GLY A 399 -20.23 8.57 -22.94
N GLU A 400 -21.31 8.73 -23.71
CA GLU A 400 -22.20 9.88 -23.63
C GLU A 400 -23.07 9.79 -22.36
N GLU A 401 -23.07 10.87 -21.57
CA GLU A 401 -23.91 10.99 -20.38
C GLU A 401 -25.32 11.39 -20.82
N VAL A 402 -26.28 10.48 -20.64
CA VAL A 402 -27.66 10.74 -21.01
C VAL A 402 -28.33 11.41 -19.81
N ALA A 403 -28.54 12.73 -19.91
CA ALA A 403 -29.19 13.55 -18.88
C ALA A 403 -30.71 13.28 -18.76
N CYS A 404 -31.13 12.02 -18.79
CA CYS A 404 -32.51 11.61 -18.59
C CYS A 404 -32.69 11.09 -17.17
N LYS A 405 -33.90 11.20 -16.61
CA LYS A 405 -34.14 10.74 -15.25
C LYS A 405 -33.99 9.20 -15.21
N PRO A 406 -33.67 8.59 -14.06
CA PRO A 406 -33.54 7.12 -13.92
C PRO A 406 -34.80 6.35 -14.37
N GLU A 407 -35.94 7.04 -14.43
CA GLU A 407 -37.26 6.55 -14.83
C GLU A 407 -37.41 6.44 -16.37
N ASP A 408 -36.59 7.16 -17.13
CA ASP A 408 -36.64 7.24 -18.59
C ASP A 408 -35.84 6.09 -19.24
N ARG A 409 -36.19 4.85 -18.89
CA ARG A 409 -35.57 3.63 -19.44
C ARG A 409 -35.63 3.57 -20.96
N GLU A 410 -36.67 4.15 -21.54
CA GLU A 410 -36.87 4.15 -22.99
C GLU A 410 -35.85 5.07 -23.69
N ALA A 411 -35.54 6.24 -23.13
CA ALA A 411 -34.50 7.13 -23.66
C ALA A 411 -33.10 6.48 -23.66
N HIS A 412 -32.79 5.68 -22.64
CA HIS A 412 -31.53 4.92 -22.59
C HIS A 412 -31.48 3.81 -23.65
N LYS A 413 -32.62 3.15 -23.95
CA LYS A 413 -32.71 2.17 -25.03
C LYS A 413 -32.63 2.83 -26.41
N ASP A 414 -33.27 3.98 -26.58
CA ASP A 414 -33.23 4.77 -27.83
C ASP A 414 -31.81 5.20 -28.14
N HIS A 415 -31.11 5.75 -27.15
CA HIS A 415 -29.69 6.05 -27.27
C HIS A 415 -28.87 4.80 -27.66
N LEU A 416 -29.08 3.65 -27.03
CA LEU A 416 -28.35 2.41 -27.39
C LEU A 416 -28.67 1.90 -28.80
N ARG A 417 -29.88 2.14 -29.31
CA ARG A 417 -30.28 1.82 -30.68
C ARG A 417 -29.59 2.73 -31.68
N ASP A 418 -29.45 4.01 -31.36
CA ASP A 418 -28.88 5.02 -32.27
C ASP A 418 -27.35 5.23 -32.07
N CYS A 419 -26.77 4.59 -31.05
CA CYS A 419 -25.35 4.66 -30.74
C CYS A 419 -24.49 3.84 -31.73
N HIS A 420 -24.23 4.44 -32.88
CA HIS A 420 -23.40 3.90 -33.98
C HIS A 420 -22.22 4.79 -34.39
N ASP A 421 -22.00 5.90 -33.69
CA ASP A 421 -20.90 6.83 -33.96
C ASP A 421 -19.55 6.19 -33.65
N LYS A 422 -18.79 5.83 -34.69
CA LYS A 422 -17.51 5.13 -34.58
C LYS A 422 -16.45 5.97 -33.85
N ASP A 423 -16.43 7.28 -34.10
CA ASP A 423 -15.41 8.17 -33.55
C ASP A 423 -15.63 8.38 -32.05
N LYS A 424 -16.89 8.59 -31.63
CA LYS A 424 -17.23 8.65 -30.20
C LYS A 424 -16.95 7.32 -29.48
N ILE A 425 -17.24 6.18 -30.12
CA ILE A 425 -16.96 4.86 -29.56
C ILE A 425 -15.45 4.64 -29.39
N GLU A 426 -14.63 5.02 -30.37
CA GLU A 426 -13.18 4.87 -30.30
C GLU A 426 -12.56 5.81 -29.25
N ALA A 427 -12.99 7.08 -29.21
CA ALA A 427 -12.56 8.04 -28.20
C ALA A 427 -12.89 7.57 -26.78
N HIS A 428 -14.09 6.99 -26.58
CA HIS A 428 -14.48 6.42 -25.29
C HIS A 428 -13.63 5.21 -24.92
N ARG A 429 -13.37 4.29 -25.86
CA ARG A 429 -12.47 3.14 -25.62
C ARG A 429 -11.06 3.59 -25.24
N GLU A 430 -10.53 4.61 -25.91
CA GLU A 430 -9.22 5.15 -25.57
C GLU A 430 -9.22 5.78 -24.17
N LYS A 431 -10.28 6.53 -23.81
CA LYS A 431 -10.46 7.12 -22.48
C LYS A 431 -10.53 6.04 -21.39
N VAL A 432 -11.31 4.98 -21.61
CA VAL A 432 -11.40 3.82 -20.71
C VAL A 432 -10.03 3.14 -20.56
N ARG A 433 -9.33 2.85 -21.67
CA ARG A 433 -8.00 2.25 -21.65
C ARG A 433 -6.99 3.10 -20.86
N LYS A 434 -7.00 4.43 -21.04
CA LYS A 434 -6.14 5.35 -20.28
C LYS A 434 -6.50 5.36 -18.79
N ALA A 435 -7.78 5.35 -18.46
CA ALA A 435 -8.25 5.31 -17.07
C ALA A 435 -7.88 3.99 -16.39
N GLU A 436 -8.06 2.85 -17.07
CA GLU A 436 -7.66 1.51 -16.62
C GLU A 436 -6.14 1.42 -16.43
N ALA A 437 -5.34 1.89 -17.39
CA ALA A 437 -3.88 1.89 -17.28
C ALA A 437 -3.40 2.74 -16.09
N HIS A 438 -4.00 3.92 -15.88
CA HIS A 438 -3.68 4.77 -14.75
C HIS A 438 -4.13 4.17 -13.41
N GLN A 439 -5.26 3.46 -13.39
CA GLN A 439 -5.72 2.74 -12.20
C GLN A 439 -4.80 1.54 -11.89
N ALA A 440 -4.37 0.80 -12.91
CA ALA A 440 -3.42 -0.29 -12.78
C ALA A 440 -2.04 0.19 -12.26
N ASP A 441 -1.52 1.31 -12.77
CA ASP A 441 -0.29 1.93 -12.26
C ASP A 441 -0.42 2.34 -10.78
N LYS A 442 -1.56 2.91 -10.38
CA LYS A 442 -1.83 3.24 -8.98
C LYS A 442 -1.89 2.00 -8.09
N GLU A 443 -2.54 0.95 -8.55
CA GLU A 443 -2.63 -0.31 -7.81
C GLU A 443 -1.26 -1.00 -7.70
N ALA A 444 -0.45 -0.96 -8.76
CA ALA A 444 0.93 -1.45 -8.75
C ALA A 444 1.80 -0.68 -7.73
N LYS A 445 1.73 0.65 -7.72
CA LYS A 445 2.43 1.49 -6.72
C LYS A 445 1.96 1.22 -5.30
N ARG A 446 0.68 0.96 -5.10
CA ARG A 446 0.14 0.59 -3.78
C ARG A 446 0.67 -0.77 -3.33
N ALA A 447 0.68 -1.76 -4.23
CA ALA A 447 1.25 -3.08 -3.94
C ALA A 447 2.75 -2.99 -3.61
N GLN A 448 3.52 -2.21 -4.38
CA GLN A 448 4.94 -1.95 -4.10
C GLN A 448 5.15 -1.25 -2.74
N GLN A 449 4.30 -0.28 -2.38
CA GLN A 449 4.34 0.37 -1.07
C GLN A 449 4.03 -0.62 0.06
N GLU A 450 3.06 -1.52 -0.13
CA GLU A 450 2.70 -2.55 0.84
C GLU A 450 3.83 -3.57 1.03
N ASP A 451 4.43 -4.04 -0.06
CA ASP A 451 5.58 -4.94 -0.01
C ASP A 451 6.77 -4.22 0.65
N LEU A 452 7.15 -3.02 0.22
CA LEU A 452 8.24 -2.30 0.88
C LEU A 452 7.99 -2.14 2.38
N GLN A 453 6.76 -1.80 2.76
CA GLN A 453 6.40 -1.62 4.16
C GLN A 453 6.53 -2.92 4.96
N SER A 454 6.07 -4.06 4.45
CA SER A 454 6.20 -5.33 5.18
C SER A 454 7.66 -5.75 5.38
N LEU A 455 8.51 -5.53 4.37
CA LEU A 455 9.95 -5.79 4.49
C LEU A 455 10.59 -4.87 5.54
N ARG A 456 10.30 -3.57 5.47
CA ARG A 456 10.82 -2.58 6.43
C ARG A 456 10.36 -2.82 7.85
N THR A 457 9.10 -3.20 8.04
CA THR A 457 8.60 -3.58 9.35
C THR A 457 9.35 -4.79 9.90
N TRP A 458 9.58 -5.82 9.08
CA TRP A 458 10.36 -6.99 9.50
C TRP A 458 11.81 -6.64 9.88
N GLU A 459 12.51 -5.86 9.05
CA GLU A 459 13.86 -5.37 9.36
C GLU A 459 13.89 -4.56 10.66
N PHE A 460 12.91 -3.67 10.85
CA PHE A 460 12.80 -2.82 12.05
C PHE A 460 12.50 -3.62 13.32
N LEU A 461 11.73 -4.71 13.22
CA LEU A 461 11.48 -5.63 14.33
C LEU A 461 12.70 -6.49 14.68
N GLY A 462 13.78 -6.41 13.90
CA GLY A 462 15.06 -7.08 14.15
C GLY A 462 15.38 -8.20 13.16
N GLY A 463 14.57 -8.37 12.11
CA GLY A 463 14.81 -9.39 11.09
C GLY A 463 14.70 -10.83 11.62
N ASN A 464 13.82 -11.05 12.61
CA ASN A 464 13.72 -12.35 13.28
C ASN A 464 13.24 -13.44 12.31
N GLU A 465 13.86 -14.61 12.39
CA GLU A 465 13.46 -15.81 11.63
C GLU A 465 12.01 -16.21 11.88
N GLY A 466 11.55 -16.12 13.13
CA GLY A 466 10.18 -16.43 13.55
C GLY A 466 9.11 -15.50 12.96
N GLU A 467 9.50 -14.40 12.32
CA GLU A 467 8.58 -13.44 11.69
C GLU A 467 8.58 -13.53 10.15
N LEU A 468 9.38 -14.43 9.55
CA LEU A 468 9.44 -14.60 8.09
C LEU A 468 8.09 -14.95 7.46
N TRP A 469 7.20 -15.59 8.20
CA TRP A 469 5.84 -15.90 7.74
C TRP A 469 4.97 -14.64 7.49
N LEU A 470 5.35 -13.49 8.05
CA LEU A 470 4.70 -12.19 7.82
C LEU A 470 5.09 -11.53 6.48
N LEU A 471 6.10 -12.06 5.80
CA LEU A 471 6.52 -11.61 4.48
C LEU A 471 5.67 -12.23 3.36
N THR A 472 5.64 -11.55 2.21
CA THR A 472 4.94 -12.01 1.01
C THR A 472 5.83 -12.99 0.24
N ASP A 473 5.22 -13.83 -0.61
CA ASP A 473 5.95 -14.85 -1.36
C ASP A 473 7.04 -14.24 -2.26
N GLY A 474 6.77 -13.08 -2.88
CA GLY A 474 7.74 -12.35 -3.69
C GLY A 474 8.93 -11.84 -2.88
N GLN A 475 8.72 -11.47 -1.61
CA GLN A 475 9.79 -11.04 -0.71
C GLN A 475 10.66 -12.20 -0.24
N LEU A 476 10.03 -13.32 0.12
CA LEU A 476 10.73 -14.54 0.48
C LEU A 476 11.56 -15.06 -0.70
N ALA A 477 11.01 -15.00 -1.92
CA ALA A 477 11.75 -15.34 -3.14
C ALA A 477 12.94 -14.40 -3.35
N HIS A 478 12.78 -13.09 -3.15
CA HIS A 478 13.88 -12.12 -3.24
C HIS A 478 14.98 -12.41 -2.22
N LEU A 479 14.63 -12.67 -0.95
CA LEU A 479 15.61 -13.03 0.09
C LEU A 479 16.31 -14.35 -0.22
N CYS A 480 15.56 -15.35 -0.72
CA CYS A 480 16.17 -16.60 -1.18
C CYS A 480 17.13 -16.37 -2.35
N LYS A 481 16.81 -15.47 -3.28
CA LYS A 481 17.67 -15.12 -4.41
C LYS A 481 18.94 -14.41 -3.96
N GLU A 482 18.81 -13.41 -3.09
CA GLU A 482 19.93 -12.66 -2.50
C GLU A 482 20.92 -13.60 -1.81
N LYS A 483 20.40 -14.61 -1.11
CA LYS A 483 21.22 -15.62 -0.43
C LYS A 483 21.58 -16.83 -1.30
N ALA A 484 21.29 -16.80 -2.60
CA ALA A 484 21.57 -17.86 -3.57
C ALA A 484 20.98 -19.26 -3.21
N LEU A 485 19.78 -19.29 -2.62
CA LEU A 485 19.07 -20.50 -2.19
C LEU A 485 18.10 -21.09 -3.24
N LEU A 486 17.86 -20.35 -4.33
CA LEU A 486 17.04 -20.81 -5.45
C LEU A 486 17.91 -21.51 -6.50
N PRO A 487 17.44 -22.63 -7.10
CA PRO A 487 18.07 -23.23 -8.27
C PRO A 487 18.21 -22.20 -9.39
N LYS A 488 19.34 -22.21 -10.12
CA LYS A 488 19.61 -21.26 -11.22
C LYS A 488 18.50 -21.22 -12.29
N GLU A 489 17.75 -22.30 -12.47
CA GLU A 489 16.67 -22.43 -13.46
C GLU A 489 15.35 -21.74 -13.02
N GLU A 490 15.17 -21.41 -11.73
CA GLU A 490 13.95 -20.75 -11.21
C GLU A 490 14.08 -19.22 -11.10
N ILE A 491 15.28 -18.67 -11.30
CA ILE A 491 15.60 -17.25 -11.13
C ILE A 491 15.03 -16.38 -12.26
N ASP A 492 14.82 -16.97 -13.44
CA ASP A 492 14.41 -16.27 -14.67
C ASP A 492 12.89 -16.20 -14.87
N GLU A 493 12.09 -17.04 -14.20
CA GLU A 493 10.63 -17.07 -14.37
C GLU A 493 9.85 -16.14 -13.41
N MET A 494 10.50 -15.59 -12.38
CA MET A 494 9.84 -14.75 -11.37
C MET A 494 10.08 -13.23 -11.54
N GLY A 495 10.62 -12.83 -12.69
CA GLY A 495 10.74 -11.41 -13.06
C GLY A 495 9.37 -10.74 -13.21
N MET A 496 9.19 -9.57 -12.58
CA MET A 496 8.00 -8.74 -12.74
C MET A 496 7.79 -8.34 -14.21
N GLY A 497 6.63 -8.69 -14.78
CA GLY A 497 6.03 -7.98 -15.92
C GLY A 497 5.98 -8.75 -17.25
N ASP A 498 4.75 -8.97 -17.72
CA ASP A 498 4.30 -9.11 -19.11
C ASP A 498 5.10 -10.01 -20.07
N LYS A 499 4.68 -11.28 -20.20
CA LYS A 499 4.80 -11.99 -21.49
C LYS A 499 3.48 -12.67 -21.86
N LYS A 500 2.85 -12.12 -22.92
CA LYS A 500 1.83 -12.80 -23.74
C LYS A 500 2.52 -13.84 -24.62
N GLY A 501 2.12 -15.10 -24.43
CA GLY A 501 1.96 -16.14 -25.46
C GLY A 501 3.18 -16.57 -26.28
N SER A 502 3.60 -17.83 -26.10
CA SER A 502 3.47 -18.86 -27.14
C SER A 502 3.79 -20.24 -26.56
N GLY A 503 3.05 -21.25 -27.00
CA GLY A 503 3.08 -22.59 -26.43
C GLY A 503 4.40 -23.30 -26.67
N ALA A 504 5.06 -23.70 -25.58
CA ALA A 504 6.07 -24.75 -25.57
C ALA A 504 5.94 -25.55 -24.26
N LYS A 505 6.17 -26.86 -24.37
CA LYS A 505 5.98 -27.93 -23.38
C LYS A 505 6.19 -27.50 -21.92
N LYS A 506 5.11 -27.64 -21.14
CA LYS A 506 5.02 -27.42 -19.70
C LYS A 506 5.66 -28.59 -18.94
N THR A 507 6.97 -28.54 -18.70
CA THR A 507 7.58 -29.28 -17.58
C THR A 507 7.38 -28.42 -16.34
N THR A 508 6.45 -28.81 -15.47
CA THR A 508 6.13 -28.12 -14.23
C THR A 508 7.27 -28.26 -13.24
N ALA A 509 8.25 -27.35 -13.29
CA ALA A 509 9.05 -27.03 -12.11
C ALA A 509 8.07 -26.43 -11.10
N ALA A 510 7.82 -27.14 -10.00
CA ALA A 510 6.89 -26.68 -8.98
C ALA A 510 7.48 -25.45 -8.31
N ALA A 511 6.89 -24.28 -8.53
CA ALA A 511 7.24 -23.07 -7.79
C ALA A 511 7.26 -23.39 -6.29
N LEU A 512 8.43 -23.20 -5.65
CA LEU A 512 8.64 -23.48 -4.23
C LEU A 512 7.52 -22.85 -3.40
N SER A 513 6.94 -23.65 -2.51
CA SER A 513 5.90 -23.19 -1.61
C SER A 513 6.46 -22.22 -0.56
N LYS A 514 5.58 -21.40 0.02
CA LYS A 514 5.96 -20.37 1.01
C LYS A 514 6.72 -20.98 2.19
N ASP A 515 6.25 -22.10 2.71
CA ASP A 515 6.86 -22.85 3.81
C ASP A 515 8.23 -23.42 3.43
N GLU A 516 8.42 -23.89 2.20
CA GLU A 516 9.74 -24.35 1.73
C GLU A 516 10.76 -23.20 1.63
N MET A 517 10.34 -22.03 1.13
CA MET A 517 11.21 -20.85 1.08
C MET A 517 11.64 -20.41 2.49
N ILE A 518 10.69 -20.35 3.43
CA ILE A 518 10.99 -20.01 4.82
C ILE A 518 11.94 -21.04 5.43
N ALA A 519 11.67 -22.33 5.24
CA ALA A 519 12.52 -23.40 5.78
C ALA A 519 13.97 -23.31 5.26
N LYS A 520 14.16 -22.99 3.97
CA LYS A 520 15.49 -22.78 3.39
C LYS A 520 16.21 -21.57 4.00
N LEU A 521 15.52 -20.44 4.16
CA LEU A 521 16.09 -19.22 4.77
C LEU A 521 16.52 -19.46 6.22
N VAL A 522 15.67 -20.12 7.01
CA VAL A 522 15.97 -20.48 8.39
C VAL A 522 17.15 -21.47 8.47
N ALA A 523 17.17 -22.48 7.60
CA ALA A 523 18.27 -23.44 7.55
C ALA A 523 19.62 -22.78 7.21
N GLN A 524 19.64 -21.80 6.30
CA GLN A 524 20.85 -21.05 5.99
C GLN A 524 21.28 -20.14 7.14
N SER A 525 20.35 -19.41 7.75
CA SER A 525 20.68 -18.55 8.90
C SER A 525 21.29 -19.36 10.05
N LYS A 526 20.82 -20.59 10.28
CA LYS A 526 21.43 -21.54 11.22
C LYS A 526 22.84 -22.01 10.82
N ARG A 527 23.14 -22.11 9.51
CA ARG A 527 24.47 -22.43 9.00
C ARG A 527 25.44 -21.24 9.10
N GLU A 528 24.92 -20.02 8.92
CA GLU A 528 25.65 -18.74 9.01
C GLU A 528 25.77 -18.21 10.45
N GLY A 529 25.06 -18.82 11.40
CA GLY A 529 25.15 -18.49 12.82
C GLY A 529 26.59 -18.49 13.33
N PRO A 530 26.90 -17.73 14.40
CA PRO A 530 28.27 -17.46 14.82
C PRO A 530 29.04 -18.77 14.97
N LEU A 531 30.04 -18.97 14.12
CA LEU A 531 31.04 -20.03 14.24
C LEU A 531 31.56 -19.97 15.67
N ARG A 532 31.08 -20.87 16.52
CA ARG A 532 31.66 -21.06 17.84
C ARG A 532 33.06 -21.58 17.58
N LEU A 533 34.05 -20.73 17.81
CA LEU A 533 35.44 -21.12 17.95
C LEU A 533 35.47 -22.16 19.07
N THR A 534 35.40 -23.43 18.72
CA THR A 534 35.75 -24.52 19.63
C THR A 534 37.26 -24.57 19.62
N ASP A 535 37.87 -24.33 20.78
CA ASP A 535 39.31 -24.45 20.96
C ASP A 535 39.77 -25.80 20.42
N GLY A 536 40.74 -25.75 19.51
CA GLY A 536 41.24 -26.91 18.81
C GLY A 536 41.98 -27.85 19.73
N THR A 537 41.35 -28.99 20.03
CA THR A 537 42.06 -30.22 20.41
C THR A 537 41.34 -31.41 19.81
N GLU A 538 42.07 -32.08 18.93
CA GLU A 538 41.99 -33.49 18.57
C GLU A 538 40.87 -33.96 17.63
N SER A 539 41.32 -34.18 16.39
CA SER A 539 40.97 -35.25 15.46
C SER A 539 40.21 -36.43 16.09
N GLY A 540 38.89 -36.37 16.01
CA GLY A 540 38.01 -37.52 16.16
C GLY A 540 36.85 -37.36 15.20
N ASP A 541 36.53 -38.43 14.46
CA ASP A 541 35.36 -38.52 13.59
C ASP A 541 34.08 -38.30 14.40
N ILE A 542 33.69 -37.04 14.59
CA ILE A 542 32.39 -36.69 15.13
C ILE A 542 31.42 -36.78 13.96
N LYS A 543 30.77 -37.94 13.84
CA LYS A 543 29.41 -38.00 13.30
C LYS A 543 28.64 -36.85 13.93
N ARG A 544 28.32 -35.82 13.13
CA ARG A 544 27.33 -34.81 13.51
C ARG A 544 26.00 -35.55 13.61
N GLU A 545 25.75 -36.18 14.76
CA GLU A 545 24.40 -36.50 15.16
C GLU A 545 23.62 -35.19 15.04
N CYS A 546 22.60 -35.22 14.21
CA CYS A 546 21.62 -34.16 14.08
C CYS A 546 20.94 -34.05 15.44
N GLY A 547 21.54 -33.28 16.35
CA GLY A 547 20.96 -32.98 17.66
C GLY A 547 19.52 -32.53 17.44
N GLU A 548 18.61 -33.10 18.23
CA GLU A 548 17.18 -32.86 18.15
C GLU A 548 16.90 -31.37 17.90
N PRO A 549 15.98 -31.03 16.99
CA PRO A 549 15.65 -29.63 16.71
C PRO A 549 15.18 -29.03 18.01
N ASN A 550 16.04 -28.22 18.64
CA ASN A 550 15.74 -27.56 19.90
C ASN A 550 14.62 -26.55 19.60
N THR A 551 13.38 -27.00 19.74
CA THR A 551 12.14 -26.30 19.38
C THR A 551 12.00 -25.10 20.29
N ARG A 552 12.44 -23.93 19.82
CA ARG A 552 12.24 -22.66 20.54
C ARG A 552 10.86 -22.10 20.22
N PHE A 553 9.82 -22.80 20.64
CA PHE A 553 8.51 -22.18 20.77
C PHE A 553 8.46 -21.47 22.11
N SER A 554 8.64 -20.15 22.11
CA SER A 554 8.14 -19.33 23.21
C SER A 554 6.70 -18.95 22.89
N ARG A 555 5.81 -18.93 23.87
CA ARG A 555 4.42 -18.47 23.64
C ARG A 555 4.38 -17.06 23.07
N ASP A 556 5.32 -16.20 23.43
CA ASP A 556 5.48 -14.84 22.90
C ASP A 556 5.91 -14.80 21.41
N SER A 557 6.45 -15.90 20.91
CA SER A 557 6.92 -16.02 19.53
C SER A 557 5.87 -16.59 18.58
N LEU A 558 4.79 -17.16 19.13
CA LEU A 558 3.66 -17.67 18.37
C LEU A 558 2.61 -16.57 18.14
N PRO A 559 1.87 -16.61 17.03
CA PRO A 559 0.78 -15.68 16.79
C PRO A 559 -0.36 -15.87 17.80
N ASP A 560 -0.93 -14.78 18.33
CA ASP A 560 -2.06 -14.85 19.27
C ASP A 560 -3.32 -15.52 18.67
N ASN A 561 -3.38 -15.66 17.35
CA ASN A 561 -4.55 -16.10 16.59
C ASN A 561 -4.38 -17.44 15.87
N LEU A 562 -3.56 -18.37 16.39
CA LEU A 562 -3.31 -19.69 15.78
C LEU A 562 -4.57 -20.37 15.24
N HIS A 563 -5.67 -20.34 16.00
CA HIS A 563 -6.96 -20.94 15.64
C HIS A 563 -7.63 -20.32 14.40
N GLY A 564 -7.35 -19.06 14.10
CA GLY A 564 -7.88 -18.35 12.92
C GLY A 564 -7.02 -18.47 11.66
N MET A 565 -5.86 -19.13 11.74
CA MET A 565 -4.91 -19.25 10.64
C MET A 565 -5.22 -20.43 9.72
N SER A 566 -4.97 -20.28 8.43
CA SER A 566 -5.10 -21.38 7.47
C SER A 566 -4.00 -22.43 7.66
N LEU A 567 -4.21 -23.65 7.14
CA LEU A 567 -3.21 -24.72 7.22
C LEU A 567 -1.85 -24.30 6.62
N LEU A 568 -1.86 -23.56 5.50
CA LEU A 568 -0.64 -23.06 4.86
C LEU A 568 0.10 -22.06 5.75
N GLN A 569 -0.63 -21.19 6.46
CA GLN A 569 -0.03 -20.24 7.38
C GLN A 569 0.58 -20.93 8.60
N LEU A 570 -0.13 -21.91 9.16
CA LEU A 570 0.40 -22.68 10.29
C LEU A 570 1.67 -23.43 9.89
N ARG A 571 1.74 -23.97 8.66
CA ARG A 571 2.97 -24.57 8.11
C ARG A 571 4.09 -23.55 7.92
N ALA A 572 3.78 -22.35 7.43
CA ALA A 572 4.74 -21.26 7.32
C ALA A 572 5.28 -20.82 8.69
N VAL A 573 4.43 -20.76 9.72
CA VAL A 573 4.84 -20.52 11.11
C VAL A 573 5.74 -21.66 11.59
N CYS A 574 5.35 -22.92 11.38
CA CYS A 574 6.20 -24.06 11.72
C CYS A 574 7.58 -23.95 11.06
N ALA A 575 7.62 -23.67 9.75
CA ALA A 575 8.86 -23.49 9.00
C ALA A 575 9.72 -22.33 9.55
N ALA A 576 9.11 -21.22 9.95
CA ALA A 576 9.80 -20.07 10.54
C ALA A 576 10.51 -20.42 11.86
N HIS A 577 9.95 -21.37 12.61
CA HIS A 577 10.55 -21.92 13.84
C HIS A 577 11.42 -23.16 13.59
N ALA A 578 11.68 -23.53 12.33
CA ALA A 578 12.33 -24.78 11.92
C ALA A 578 11.67 -26.03 12.50
N TYR A 579 10.36 -25.99 12.65
CA TYR A 579 9.54 -27.10 13.10
C TYR A 579 8.91 -27.80 11.90
N VAL A 580 8.98 -29.13 11.89
CA VAL A 580 8.36 -29.96 10.86
C VAL A 580 7.11 -30.58 11.46
N PRO A 581 5.91 -30.14 11.04
CA PRO A 581 4.68 -30.63 11.64
C PRO A 581 4.35 -32.04 11.16
N GLN A 582 3.87 -32.89 12.08
CA GLN A 582 3.33 -34.20 11.73
C GLN A 582 1.85 -34.13 11.35
N ALA A 583 1.12 -33.16 11.89
CA ALA A 583 -0.30 -32.98 11.61
C ALA A 583 -0.59 -32.48 10.19
N THR A 584 -1.63 -33.05 9.57
CA THR A 584 -2.12 -32.65 8.24
C THR A 584 -3.37 -31.76 8.29
N SER A 585 -4.02 -31.63 9.44
CA SER A 585 -5.21 -30.79 9.64
C SER A 585 -4.91 -29.58 10.51
N GLN A 586 -5.67 -28.49 10.30
CA GLN A 586 -5.50 -27.23 11.04
C GLN A 586 -5.62 -27.43 12.55
N ALA A 587 -6.68 -28.12 13.01
CA ALA A 587 -6.93 -28.34 14.43
C ALA A 587 -5.93 -29.28 15.09
N ALA A 588 -5.35 -30.23 14.35
CA ALA A 588 -4.29 -31.09 14.88
C ALA A 588 -2.97 -30.30 14.99
N LEU A 589 -2.68 -29.46 14.00
CA LEU A 589 -1.47 -28.65 13.94
C LEU A 589 -1.42 -27.57 15.03
N VAL A 590 -2.56 -26.91 15.31
CA VAL A 590 -2.64 -25.96 16.43
C VAL A 590 -2.37 -26.65 17.77
N ARG A 591 -3.00 -27.81 18.02
CA ARG A 591 -2.76 -28.60 19.24
C ARG A 591 -1.32 -29.12 19.35
N GLU A 592 -0.67 -29.38 18.23
CA GLU A 592 0.73 -29.79 18.17
C GLU A 592 1.65 -28.61 18.56
N LEU A 593 1.40 -27.41 18.02
CA LEU A 593 2.13 -26.18 18.36
C LEU A 593 1.93 -25.75 19.83
N GLU A 594 0.70 -25.79 20.33
CA GLU A 594 0.39 -25.46 21.73
C GLU A 594 1.10 -26.41 22.70
N ARG A 595 1.11 -27.73 22.41
CA ARG A 595 1.86 -28.72 23.19
C ARG A 595 3.37 -28.49 23.12
N ALA A 596 3.89 -28.16 21.94
CA ALA A 596 5.30 -27.86 21.76
C ALA A 596 5.73 -26.61 22.54
N ALA A 597 4.90 -25.57 22.59
CA ALA A 597 5.14 -24.37 23.40
C ALA A 597 5.07 -24.66 24.91
N ALA A 598 4.06 -25.40 25.36
CA ALA A 598 3.89 -25.76 26.77
C ALA A 598 5.07 -26.58 27.32
N LYS A 599 5.61 -27.50 26.50
CA LYS A 599 6.78 -28.32 26.85
C LYS A 599 8.04 -27.47 27.09
N VAL A 600 8.20 -26.36 26.37
CA VAL A 600 9.35 -25.44 26.51
C VAL A 600 9.22 -24.57 27.76
N GLU A 601 8.01 -24.21 28.16
CA GLU A 601 7.73 -23.41 29.35
C GLU A 601 7.72 -24.23 30.65
N GLY A 602 7.95 -25.54 30.58
CA GLY A 602 8.00 -26.43 31.75
C GLY A 602 6.63 -26.72 32.37
N HIS A 603 5.55 -26.42 31.65
CA HIS A 603 4.21 -26.85 32.05
C HIS A 603 4.01 -28.32 31.61
N GLU A 604 4.46 -29.26 32.43
CA GLU A 604 3.96 -30.64 32.35
C GLU A 604 2.45 -30.59 32.64
N GLU A 605 1.67 -30.83 31.60
CA GLU A 605 0.23 -31.05 31.70
C GLU A 605 0.04 -32.35 32.49
N THR A 606 -0.31 -32.24 33.78
CA THR A 606 -0.72 -33.36 34.61
C THR A 606 -1.94 -33.98 33.92
N LEU A 607 -1.72 -35.07 33.20
CA LEU A 607 -2.76 -35.93 32.63
C LEU A 607 -3.62 -36.46 33.78
N LEU A 608 -4.70 -35.74 34.11
CA LEU A 608 -5.85 -36.32 34.75
C LEU A 608 -6.53 -37.20 33.70
N LEU A 609 -6.13 -38.47 33.69
CA LEU A 609 -6.93 -39.56 33.17
C LEU A 609 -8.18 -39.63 34.05
N GLU A 610 -9.32 -39.15 33.56
CA GLU A 610 -10.62 -39.55 34.09
C GLU A 610 -11.02 -40.87 33.42
N ASP A 611 -11.19 -41.89 34.26
CA ASP A 611 -11.80 -43.19 33.95
C ASP A 611 -13.29 -43.06 33.55
#